data_AF-A0A821XB36-F1
#
_entry.id   AF-A0A821XB36-F1
#
_cell.length_a   1.000
_cell.length_b   1.000
_cell.length_c   1.000
_cell.angle_alpha   90.00
_cell.angle_beta   90.00
_cell.angle_gamma   90.00
#
_symmetry.space_group_name_H-M   'P 1'
#
loop_
_entity.id
_entity.type
_entity.pdbx_description
1 polymer ?
#
loop_
_entity_poly.entity_id
_entity_poly.type
_entity_poly.pdbx_seq_one_letter_code
_entity_poly.pdbx_strand_id
1 'polypeptide(L)'
;AGFAVNDILLSLHGTPLNNEQTIEEFGLVPGTVLDASIKLLGGKTHGRINHAGKVKNQTPNVAQTEKPKKKTGRARRREQYAQRFSNKVASPNGVHRGPNSNY
;
A
#
# COMPACT_ATOMS: atom_id res chain seq x y z
N ALA A 1 -4.60 36.55 21.31
CA ALA A 1 -4.44 35.09 21.41
C ALA A 1 -2.96 34.79 21.43
N GLY A 2 -2.45 34.19 22.51
CA GLY A 2 -1.04 33.80 22.65
C GLY A 2 -0.88 32.31 22.46
N PHE A 3 0.34 31.86 22.18
CA PHE A 3 0.70 30.44 22.15
C PHE A 3 1.09 29.98 23.56
N ALA A 4 0.80 28.73 23.89
CA ALA A 4 1.30 28.15 25.12
C ALA A 4 2.83 28.06 25.04
N VAL A 5 3.53 28.33 26.14
CA VAL A 5 5.01 28.31 26.19
C VAL A 5 5.57 26.98 25.70
N ASN A 6 4.89 25.87 26.01
CA ASN A 6 5.28 24.52 25.63
C ASN A 6 5.17 24.24 24.11
N ASP A 7 4.44 25.06 23.36
CA ASP A 7 4.27 24.90 21.91
C ASP A 7 5.33 25.65 21.10
N ILE A 8 6.14 26.48 21.77
CA ILE A 8 7.19 27.29 21.17
C ILE A 8 8.50 26.49 21.26
N LEU A 9 9.08 26.19 20.10
CA LEU A 9 10.39 25.57 19.97
C LEU A 9 11.42 26.65 19.62
N LEU A 10 12.42 26.84 20.49
CA LEU A 10 13.55 27.71 20.24
C LEU A 10 14.70 26.90 19.63
N SER A 11 15.36 27.45 18.61
CA SER A 11 16.55 26.86 18.00
C SER A 11 17.62 27.89 17.67
N LEU A 12 18.88 27.50 17.77
CA LEU A 12 20.04 28.28 17.34
C LEU A 12 20.67 27.57 16.13
N HIS A 13 20.75 28.21 14.97
CA HIS A 13 21.32 27.59 13.74
C HIS A 13 20.73 26.22 13.39
N GLY A 14 19.45 25.99 13.68
CA GLY A 14 18.75 24.73 13.42
C GLY A 14 18.93 23.65 14.50
N THR A 15 19.70 23.90 15.57
CA THR A 15 19.74 23.02 16.74
C THR A 15 18.70 23.47 17.77
N PRO A 16 17.72 22.62 18.15
CA PRO A 16 16.74 22.98 19.15
C PRO A 16 17.38 23.08 20.54
N LEU A 17 16.94 24.06 21.32
CA LEU A 17 17.38 24.22 22.71
C LEU A 17 16.75 23.13 23.58
N ASN A 18 17.55 22.52 24.45
CA ASN A 18 17.14 21.54 25.44
C ASN A 18 17.17 22.16 26.84
N ASN A 19 16.18 21.85 27.67
CA ASN A 19 16.11 22.37 29.05
C ASN A 19 17.17 21.79 30.00
N GLU A 20 17.89 20.75 29.57
CA GLU A 20 18.88 20.03 30.37
C GLU A 20 20.29 20.62 30.26
N GLN A 21 20.52 21.52 29.29
CA GLN A 21 21.84 22.09 29.01
C GLN A 21 21.89 23.55 29.45
N THR A 22 23.09 24.01 29.83
CA THR A 22 23.30 25.39 30.25
C THR A 22 23.37 26.35 29.06
N ILE A 23 23.15 27.64 29.31
CA ILE A 23 23.23 28.72 28.30
C ILE A 23 24.62 28.75 27.63
N GLU A 24 25.66 28.47 28.42
CA GLU A 24 27.06 28.43 27.96
C GLU A 24 27.32 27.21 27.05
N GLU A 25 26.77 26.04 27.39
CA GLU A 25 26.90 24.82 26.58
C GLU A 25 26.23 24.95 25.20
N PHE A 26 25.15 25.73 25.12
CA PHE A 26 24.50 26.07 23.85
C PHE A 26 25.21 27.18 23.06
N GLY A 27 26.25 27.81 23.62
CA GLY A 27 26.97 28.91 22.97
C GLY A 27 26.15 30.20 22.86
N LEU A 28 25.19 30.41 23.77
CA LEU A 28 24.37 31.62 23.77
C LEU A 28 25.15 32.78 24.38
N VAL A 29 25.51 33.73 23.52
CA VAL A 29 26.19 34.98 23.88
C VAL A 29 25.18 36.13 23.81
N PRO A 30 25.33 37.21 24.60
CA PRO A 30 24.52 38.41 24.41
C PRO A 30 24.52 38.89 22.96
N GLY A 31 23.33 39.11 22.41
CA GLY A 31 23.15 39.50 21.00
C GLY A 31 22.94 38.34 20.01
N THR A 32 22.95 37.09 20.49
CA THR A 32 22.58 35.93 19.66
C THR A 32 21.10 35.99 19.23
N VAL A 33 20.84 35.59 17.98
CA VAL A 33 19.50 35.54 17.40
C VAL A 33 19.00 34.10 17.44
N LEU A 34 17.82 33.90 18.02
CA LEU A 34 17.15 32.60 18.10
C LEU A 34 16.00 32.52 17.12
N ASP A 35 15.83 31.35 16.52
CA ASP A 35 14.66 31.02 15.72
C ASP A 35 13.58 30.43 16.62
N ALA A 36 12.43 31.10 16.67
CA ALA A 36 11.24 30.61 17.35
C ALA A 36 10.28 30.00 16.33
N SER A 37 9.96 28.72 16.49
CA SER A 37 9.03 27.99 15.62
C SER A 37 7.88 27.40 16.44
N ILE A 38 6.69 27.41 15.84
CA ILE A 38 5.48 26.85 16.46
C ILE A 38 5.06 25.63 15.65
N LYS A 39 4.85 24.50 16.32
CA LYS A 39 4.36 23.30 15.65
C LYS A 39 2.90 23.49 15.27
N LEU A 40 2.57 23.30 13.99
CA LEU A 40 1.18 23.29 13.54
C LEU A 40 0.45 22.10 14.17
N LEU A 41 -0.76 22.34 14.68
CA LEU A 41 -1.66 21.28 15.12
C LEU A 41 -1.92 20.33 13.94
N GLY A 42 -1.45 19.08 14.05
CA GLY A 42 -1.68 18.03 13.05
C GLY A 42 -0.46 17.57 12.25
N GLY A 43 0.69 18.26 12.32
CA GLY A 43 1.95 17.82 11.67
C GLY A 43 1.89 17.68 10.13
N LYS A 44 3.03 17.37 9.49
CA LYS A 44 3.07 17.02 8.05
C LYS A 44 2.57 15.59 7.86
N THR A 45 1.30 15.42 7.51
CA THR A 45 0.75 14.11 7.12
C THR A 45 0.46 14.08 5.62
N HIS A 46 1.43 13.67 4.80
CA HIS A 46 1.20 13.40 3.38
C HIS A 46 1.33 11.89 3.12
N GLY A 47 0.24 11.25 2.68
CA GLY A 47 0.14 9.81 2.46
C GLY A 47 -0.32 9.02 3.69
N ARG A 48 -1.65 8.93 3.92
CA ARG A 48 -2.21 8.13 5.02
C ARG A 48 -1.93 6.64 4.77
N ILE A 49 -1.26 5.97 5.72
CA ILE A 49 -1.03 4.50 5.71
C ILE A 49 -2.31 3.70 5.93
N ASN A 50 -3.36 4.33 6.48
CA ASN A 50 -4.61 3.70 6.91
C ASN A 50 -5.40 2.95 5.82
N HIS A 51 -4.98 3.03 4.55
CA HIS A 51 -5.58 2.31 3.43
C HIS A 51 -4.76 1.10 2.94
N ALA A 52 -3.59 0.85 3.50
CA ALA A 52 -2.77 -0.31 3.15
C ALA A 52 -3.51 -1.61 3.47
N GLY A 53 -3.65 -2.50 2.48
CA GLY A 53 -4.29 -3.81 2.65
C GLY A 53 -5.82 -3.80 2.74
N LYS A 54 -6.49 -2.63 2.64
CA LYS A 54 -7.96 -2.52 2.76
C LYS A 54 -8.71 -3.55 1.90
N VAL A 55 -8.35 -3.67 0.63
CA VAL A 55 -9.03 -4.57 -0.32
C VAL A 55 -8.79 -6.03 0.02
N LYS A 56 -7.56 -6.41 0.36
CA LYS A 56 -7.20 -7.79 0.73
C LYS A 56 -7.94 -8.26 2.00
N ASN A 57 -8.14 -7.36 2.96
CA ASN A 57 -8.85 -7.66 4.20
C ASN A 57 -10.37 -7.68 4.02
N GLN A 58 -10.90 -6.92 3.06
CA GLN A 58 -12.34 -6.91 2.76
C GLN A 58 -12.79 -8.13 1.96
N THR A 59 -11.92 -8.68 1.10
CA THR A 59 -12.25 -9.86 0.31
C THR A 59 -12.33 -11.12 1.17
N PRO A 60 -13.40 -11.94 1.06
CA PRO A 60 -13.48 -13.20 1.80
C PRO A 60 -12.34 -14.14 1.39
N ASN A 61 -11.73 -14.81 2.37
CA ASN A 61 -10.66 -15.77 2.11
C ASN A 61 -11.23 -17.11 1.64
N VAL A 62 -11.35 -17.29 0.31
CA VAL A 62 -11.87 -18.52 -0.28
C VAL A 62 -10.74 -19.55 -0.41
N ALA A 63 -10.85 -20.66 0.33
CA ALA A 63 -9.90 -21.77 0.24
C ALA A 63 -9.90 -22.39 -1.17
N GLN A 64 -8.74 -22.87 -1.61
CA GLN A 64 -8.64 -23.57 -2.88
C GLN A 64 -9.32 -24.93 -2.77
N THR A 65 -10.31 -25.18 -3.63
CA THR A 65 -10.90 -26.50 -3.80
C THR A 65 -9.88 -27.45 -4.41
N GLU A 66 -9.78 -28.68 -3.91
CA GLU A 66 -8.95 -29.71 -4.52
C GLU A 66 -9.42 -30.02 -5.95
N LYS A 67 -8.51 -29.91 -6.91
CA LYS A 67 -8.76 -30.23 -8.32
C LYS A 67 -7.84 -31.38 -8.73
N PRO A 68 -8.33 -32.34 -9.55
CA PRO A 68 -7.48 -33.42 -10.03
C PRO A 68 -6.29 -32.84 -10.81
N LYS A 69 -5.13 -33.51 -10.68
CA LYS A 69 -3.92 -33.14 -11.41
C LYS A 69 -4.21 -33.17 -12.90
N LYS A 70 -4.07 -32.01 -13.56
CA LYS A 70 -4.24 -31.90 -15.02
C LYS A 70 -3.13 -32.68 -15.71
N LYS A 71 -3.47 -33.42 -16.77
CA LYS A 71 -2.47 -34.06 -17.62
C LYS A 71 -1.56 -32.99 -18.24
N THR A 72 -0.28 -33.32 -18.41
CA THR A 72 0.74 -32.42 -18.98
C THR A 72 1.36 -33.04 -20.24
N GLY A 73 2.16 -32.26 -20.98
CA GLY A 73 2.90 -32.73 -22.15
C GLY A 73 2.02 -33.27 -23.28
N ARG A 74 2.45 -34.39 -23.87
CA ARG A 74 1.82 -34.99 -25.04
C ARG A 74 0.38 -35.45 -24.78
N ALA A 75 0.10 -35.95 -23.57
CA ALA A 75 -1.25 -36.34 -23.19
C ALA A 75 -2.21 -35.13 -23.22
N ARG A 76 -1.79 -33.98 -22.68
CA ARG A 76 -2.60 -32.75 -22.73
C ARG A 76 -2.81 -32.25 -24.16
N ARG A 77 -1.80 -32.34 -25.02
CA ARG A 77 -1.91 -31.91 -26.43
C ARG A 77 -2.89 -32.78 -27.22
N ARG A 78 -2.92 -34.09 -26.96
CA ARG A 78 -3.92 -35.01 -27.56
C ARG A 78 -5.34 -34.65 -27.13
N GLU A 79 -5.56 -34.40 -25.84
CA GLU A 79 -6.87 -33.97 -25.33
C GLU A 79 -7.31 -32.63 -25.92
N GLN A 80 -6.40 -31.65 -26.02
CA GLN A 80 -6.69 -30.35 -26.62
C GLN A 80 -7.04 -30.47 -28.11
N TYR A 81 -6.34 -31.31 -28.87
CA TYR A 81 -6.66 -31.56 -30.26
C TYR A 81 -8.05 -32.18 -30.39
N ALA A 82 -8.33 -33.19 -29.56
CA ALA A 82 -9.64 -33.84 -29.57
C ALA A 82 -10.77 -32.85 -29.24
N GLN A 83 -10.61 -32.03 -28.19
CA GLN A 83 -11.60 -31.02 -27.81
C GLN A 83 -11.80 -29.92 -28.85
N ARG A 84 -10.73 -29.50 -29.56
CA ARG A 84 -10.80 -28.38 -30.52
C ARG A 84 -11.22 -28.78 -31.92
N PHE A 85 -10.83 -29.98 -32.36
CA PHE A 85 -10.92 -30.38 -33.76
C PHE A 85 -11.74 -31.64 -33.99
N SER A 86 -11.57 -32.71 -33.19
CA SER A 86 -12.30 -33.98 -33.43
C SER A 86 -13.71 -33.99 -32.82
N ASN A 87 -13.87 -33.49 -31.60
CA ASN A 87 -15.12 -33.51 -30.84
C ASN A 87 -15.99 -32.27 -31.10
N LYS A 88 -15.64 -31.46 -32.11
CA LYS A 88 -16.41 -30.27 -32.52
C LYS A 88 -17.63 -30.70 -33.35
N VAL A 89 -18.42 -31.65 -32.86
CA VAL A 89 -19.73 -31.97 -33.43
C VAL A 89 -20.73 -30.98 -32.86
N ALA A 90 -21.19 -30.09 -33.74
CA ALA A 90 -22.36 -29.22 -33.62
C ALA A 90 -22.57 -28.55 -32.24
N SER A 91 -22.22 -27.26 -32.15
CA SER A 91 -23.01 -26.42 -31.23
C SER A 91 -24.48 -26.58 -31.62
N PRO A 92 -25.41 -26.80 -30.66
CA PRO A 92 -26.80 -27.20 -30.94
C PRO A 92 -27.53 -26.32 -31.97
N ASN A 93 -27.10 -25.06 -32.14
CA ASN A 93 -27.69 -24.07 -33.05
C ASN A 93 -26.69 -23.46 -34.06
N GLY A 94 -25.55 -24.10 -34.32
CA GLY A 94 -24.53 -23.59 -35.26
C GLY A 94 -23.72 -22.36 -34.78
N VAL A 95 -24.02 -21.81 -33.60
CA VAL A 95 -23.31 -20.67 -33.02
C VAL A 95 -22.02 -21.13 -32.35
N HIS A 96 -20.87 -20.58 -32.77
CA HIS A 96 -19.57 -20.90 -32.18
C HIS A 96 -19.46 -20.32 -30.75
N ARG A 97 -19.59 -21.17 -29.73
CA ARG A 97 -19.34 -20.78 -28.31
C ARG A 97 -17.88 -20.96 -27.93
N GLY A 98 -17.39 -20.02 -27.10
CA GLY A 98 -16.04 -20.08 -26.55
C GLY A 98 -15.88 -21.16 -25.47
N PRO A 99 -14.65 -21.65 -25.24
CA PRO A 99 -14.37 -22.77 -24.32
C PRO A 99 -14.62 -22.47 -22.83
N ASN A 100 -14.86 -21.21 -22.46
CA ASN A 100 -15.18 -20.77 -21.10
C ASN A 100 -16.39 -19.81 -21.11
N SER A 101 -17.38 -20.11 -21.97
CA SER A 101 -18.66 -19.38 -21.98
C SER A 101 -19.48 -19.80 -20.78
N ASN A 102 -19.93 -18.82 -20.00
CA ASN A 102 -20.98 -19.00 -18.97
C ASN A 102 -22.38 -18.69 -19.53
N TYR A 103 -22.45 -18.33 -20.82
CA TYR A 103 -23.66 -18.13 -21.62
C TYR A 103 -24.01 -19.39 -22.40
#